data_AF-A0A382UN51-F1
#
_entry.id   AF-A0A382UN51-F1
#
_cell.length_a   1.000
_cell.length_b   1.000
_cell.length_c   1.000
_cell.angle_alpha   90.00
_cell.angle_beta   90.00
_cell.angle_gamma   90.00
#
_symmetry.space_group_name_H-M   'P 1'
#
loop_
_entity.id
_entity.type
_entity.pdbx_description
1 polymer ?
#
loop_
_entity_poly.entity_id
_entity_poly.type
_entity_poly.pdbx_seq_one_letter_code
_entity_poly.pdbx_strand_id
1 'polypeptide(L)'
;ELTYPTENILKISAGDWSSDTILRVVATENNPANLVGQTVTQTENVGLGHETATANVEAILQLQEGETTVYQLILNVASIDGTFIDGAEISGVDSSDADISITATVQPVLIGAAVTAGSAGYTTDDTVTITSATGQNALISIVDVGSGEIGQIVIDNPGTGYTVGDPLFFDNTNTEGSGASAIVSCIGGAIAPELGDTALHTITGNTTSGSTSITNITTSTLYAASQFVIQGKLTTGSTIITDINTVDLVVGATVSGTGIPANTTIISIDTEGVNGTITISNAATNGGTTGS
;
A
#
# COMPACT_ATOMS: atom_id res chain seq x y z
N GLU A 1 -5.97 16.94 20.09
CA GLU A 1 -5.87 16.68 21.54
C GLU A 1 -7.28 16.53 22.08
N LEU A 2 -7.62 15.37 22.63
CA LEU A 2 -8.96 15.07 23.13
C LEU A 2 -9.05 15.55 24.58
N THR A 3 -9.85 16.58 24.82
CA THR A 3 -9.96 17.21 26.13
C THR A 3 -11.17 16.62 26.86
N TYR A 4 -10.95 15.91 27.95
CA TYR A 4 -12.03 15.35 28.76
C TYR A 4 -12.51 16.38 29.79
N PRO A 5 -13.81 16.76 29.78
CA PRO A 5 -14.34 17.76 30.72
C PRO A 5 -14.17 17.40 32.19
N THR A 6 -14.17 16.11 32.54
CA THR A 6 -14.00 15.62 33.91
C THR A 6 -12.59 15.81 34.47
N GLU A 7 -11.59 15.91 33.59
CA GLU A 7 -10.18 16.06 33.97
C GLU A 7 -9.68 17.50 33.82
N ASN A 8 -10.22 18.25 32.84
CA ASN A 8 -9.62 19.53 32.41
C ASN A 8 -10.45 20.78 32.76
N ILE A 9 -11.55 20.64 33.53
CA ILE A 9 -12.31 21.79 34.05
C ILE A 9 -11.93 22.10 35.50
N LEU A 10 -11.77 23.38 35.81
CA LEU A 10 -11.53 23.89 37.17
C LEU A 10 -12.64 23.46 38.12
N LYS A 11 -12.32 22.56 39.06
CA LYS A 11 -13.21 22.20 40.17
C LYS A 11 -13.31 23.36 41.16
N ILE A 12 -14.52 23.68 41.63
CA ILE A 12 -14.69 24.52 42.82
C ILE A 12 -14.22 23.73 44.05
N SER A 13 -13.39 24.36 44.88
CA SER A 13 -12.86 23.88 46.18
C SER A 13 -13.38 22.52 46.67
N ALA A 14 -12.60 21.46 46.45
CA ALA A 14 -12.82 20.07 46.92
C ALA A 14 -14.07 19.34 46.40
N GLY A 15 -14.75 19.84 45.35
CA GLY A 15 -15.81 19.12 44.68
C GLY A 15 -15.25 17.99 43.80
N ASP A 16 -15.60 16.75 44.09
CA ASP A 16 -15.35 15.62 43.21
C ASP A 16 -16.56 15.31 42.33
N TRP A 17 -16.28 14.87 41.10
CA TRP A 17 -17.31 14.38 40.19
C TRP A 17 -17.85 13.07 40.74
N SER A 18 -19.17 12.97 40.93
CA SER A 18 -19.81 11.70 41.28
C SER A 18 -19.80 10.79 40.05
N SER A 19 -19.34 9.56 40.23
CA SER A 19 -19.42 8.50 39.24
C SER A 19 -20.28 7.39 39.81
N ASP A 20 -21.44 7.16 39.20
CA ASP A 20 -22.36 6.11 39.65
C ASP A 20 -22.00 4.81 38.95
N THR A 21 -21.82 3.74 39.74
CA THR A 21 -21.66 2.39 39.18
C THR A 21 -23.05 1.80 39.03
N ILE A 22 -23.42 1.42 37.81
CA ILE A 22 -24.76 0.93 37.50
C ILE A 22 -24.74 -0.53 37.03
N LEU A 23 -25.80 -1.26 37.35
CA LEU A 23 -26.12 -2.58 36.81
C LEU A 23 -27.49 -2.52 36.12
N ARG A 24 -27.54 -2.82 34.81
CA ARG A 24 -28.80 -2.88 34.04
C ARG A 24 -29.42 -4.26 34.15
N VAL A 25 -30.71 -4.32 34.46
CA VAL A 25 -31.43 -5.58 34.61
C VAL A 25 -32.86 -5.47 34.06
N VAL A 26 -33.42 -6.61 33.65
CA VAL A 26 -34.84 -6.76 33.34
C VAL A 26 -35.45 -7.70 34.36
N ALA A 27 -36.60 -7.32 34.91
CA ALA A 27 -37.30 -8.12 35.91
C ALA A 27 -37.74 -9.47 35.33
N THR A 28 -37.38 -10.55 36.02
CA THR A 28 -37.87 -11.90 35.74
C THR A 28 -39.08 -12.19 36.62
N GLU A 29 -39.00 -11.83 37.90
CA GLU A 29 -40.07 -11.96 38.88
C GLU A 29 -40.09 -10.78 39.86
N ASN A 30 -41.29 -10.35 40.24
CA ASN A 30 -41.54 -9.20 41.12
C ASN A 30 -40.91 -7.89 40.58
N ASN A 31 -40.86 -6.84 41.42
CA ASN A 31 -40.46 -5.51 40.97
C ASN A 31 -39.07 -5.12 41.52
N PRO A 32 -38.03 -5.02 40.65
CA PRO A 32 -36.72 -4.54 41.04
C PRO A 32 -36.70 -3.19 41.76
N ALA A 33 -37.70 -2.32 41.57
CA ALA A 33 -37.78 -1.05 42.30
C ALA A 33 -37.70 -1.19 43.84
N ASN A 34 -38.09 -2.35 44.38
CA ASN A 34 -38.04 -2.63 45.82
C ASN A 34 -36.69 -3.19 46.31
N LEU A 35 -35.67 -3.29 45.45
CA LEU A 35 -34.32 -3.73 45.83
C LEU A 35 -33.48 -2.61 46.48
N VAL A 36 -33.98 -1.38 46.58
CA VAL A 36 -33.26 -0.26 47.20
C VAL A 36 -32.89 -0.61 48.65
N GLY A 37 -31.60 -0.48 48.99
CA GLY A 37 -31.04 -0.80 50.29
C GLY A 37 -30.79 -2.30 50.54
N GLN A 38 -31.06 -3.16 49.54
CA GLN A 38 -30.88 -4.60 49.65
C GLN A 38 -29.61 -5.08 48.94
N THR A 39 -29.13 -6.25 49.33
CA THR A 39 -28.03 -6.93 48.65
C THR A 39 -28.59 -7.74 47.49
N VAL A 40 -28.09 -7.49 46.28
CA VAL A 40 -28.34 -8.33 45.11
C VAL A 40 -27.22 -9.36 44.98
N THR A 41 -27.59 -10.58 44.61
CA THR A 41 -26.68 -11.72 44.48
C THR A 41 -26.87 -12.39 43.12
N GLN A 42 -25.79 -12.53 42.37
CA GLN A 42 -25.68 -13.41 41.22
C GLN A 42 -25.30 -14.81 41.69
N THR A 43 -26.08 -15.81 41.28
CA THR A 43 -25.80 -17.21 41.62
C THR A 43 -24.75 -17.82 40.71
N GLU A 44 -23.82 -18.60 41.28
CA GLU A 44 -22.84 -19.36 40.50
C GLU A 44 -23.53 -20.34 39.53
N ASN A 45 -23.07 -20.34 38.28
CA ASN A 45 -23.47 -21.32 37.28
C ASN A 45 -22.24 -21.81 36.51
N VAL A 46 -21.69 -22.94 36.96
CA VAL A 46 -20.50 -23.58 36.37
C VAL A 46 -20.65 -23.95 34.89
N GLY A 47 -21.89 -24.16 34.42
CA GLY A 47 -22.16 -24.51 33.02
C GLY A 47 -22.08 -23.32 32.05
N LEU A 48 -22.26 -22.11 32.57
CA LEU A 48 -22.21 -20.85 31.81
C LEU A 48 -21.00 -19.98 32.19
N GLY A 49 -20.18 -20.42 33.14
CA GLY A 49 -19.01 -19.68 33.62
C GLY A 49 -19.37 -18.46 34.49
N HIS A 50 -20.53 -18.48 35.14
CA HIS A 50 -20.93 -17.40 36.06
C HIS A 50 -20.36 -17.68 37.45
N GLU A 51 -19.57 -16.76 37.99
CA GLU A 51 -19.11 -16.80 39.39
C GLU A 51 -20.15 -16.11 40.31
N THR A 52 -20.00 -16.30 41.62
CA THR A 52 -20.85 -15.58 42.59
C THR A 52 -20.45 -14.10 42.61
N ALA A 53 -21.44 -13.21 42.53
CA ALA A 53 -21.23 -11.77 42.67
C ALA A 53 -22.29 -11.15 43.58
N THR A 54 -21.92 -10.20 44.43
CA THR A 54 -22.84 -9.50 45.33
C THR A 54 -22.59 -8.00 45.31
N ALA A 55 -23.65 -7.21 45.54
CA ALA A 55 -23.55 -5.77 45.71
C ALA A 55 -24.78 -5.22 46.46
N ASN A 56 -24.61 -4.14 47.20
CA ASN A 56 -25.71 -3.40 47.80
C ASN A 56 -26.24 -2.33 46.84
N VAL A 57 -27.57 -2.23 46.73
CA VAL A 57 -28.23 -1.24 45.87
C VAL A 57 -28.50 0.04 46.64
N GLU A 58 -28.02 1.17 46.14
CA GLU A 58 -28.22 2.49 46.75
C GLU A 58 -29.47 3.18 46.21
N ALA A 59 -29.72 3.05 44.91
CA ALA A 59 -30.84 3.67 44.23
C ALA A 59 -31.19 2.89 42.96
N ILE A 60 -32.40 3.12 42.45
CA ILE A 60 -32.88 2.45 41.23
C ILE A 60 -33.51 3.47 40.32
N LEU A 61 -33.17 3.38 39.04
CA LEU A 61 -33.79 4.16 37.97
C LEU A 61 -34.52 3.21 37.01
N GLN A 62 -35.81 3.45 36.82
CA GLN A 62 -36.63 2.70 35.88
C GLN A 62 -36.67 3.42 34.52
N LEU A 63 -36.46 2.66 33.45
CA LEU A 63 -36.46 3.13 32.07
C LEU A 63 -37.41 2.28 31.23
N GLN A 64 -38.05 2.90 30.25
CA GLN A 64 -38.90 2.21 29.29
C GLN A 64 -38.21 2.21 27.93
N GLU A 65 -37.81 1.03 27.46
CA GLU A 65 -37.14 0.82 26.17
C GLU A 65 -38.10 0.06 25.24
N GLY A 66 -38.87 0.83 24.48
CA GLY A 66 -39.97 0.29 23.67
C GLY A 66 -41.04 -0.33 24.58
N GLU A 67 -41.26 -1.64 24.43
CA GLU A 67 -42.21 -2.41 25.24
C GLU A 67 -41.59 -3.02 26.50
N THR A 68 -40.26 -3.03 26.62
CA THR A 68 -39.56 -3.62 27.77
C THR A 68 -39.23 -2.57 28.81
N THR A 69 -39.51 -2.89 30.08
CA THR A 69 -39.09 -2.06 31.22
C THR A 69 -37.71 -2.54 31.71
N VAL A 70 -36.74 -1.64 31.70
CA VAL A 70 -35.36 -1.88 32.15
C VAL A 70 -35.11 -1.11 33.44
N TYR A 71 -34.40 -1.73 34.39
CA TYR A 71 -34.01 -1.11 35.65
C TYR A 71 -32.50 -0.91 35.70
N GLN A 72 -32.05 0.26 36.12
CA GLN A 72 -30.67 0.55 36.46
C GLN A 72 -30.54 0.57 37.97
N LEU A 73 -29.82 -0.40 38.51
CA LEU A 73 -29.46 -0.48 39.92
C LEU A 73 -28.15 0.29 40.10
N ILE A 74 -28.20 1.38 40.85
CA ILE A 74 -27.00 2.12 41.27
C ILE A 74 -26.43 1.36 42.46
N LEU A 75 -25.23 0.83 42.31
CA LEU A 75 -24.57 -0.03 43.28
C LEU A 75 -23.59 0.76 44.13
N ASN A 76 -23.51 0.41 45.42
CA ASN A 76 -22.45 0.90 46.27
C ASN A 76 -21.13 0.24 45.86
N VAL A 77 -20.21 1.03 45.29
CA VAL A 77 -18.92 0.54 44.76
C VAL A 77 -18.07 -0.21 45.80
N ALA A 78 -18.17 0.14 47.07
CA ALA A 78 -17.40 -0.49 48.15
C ALA A 78 -18.01 -1.83 48.62
N SER A 79 -19.25 -2.12 48.24
CA SER A 79 -19.95 -3.36 48.57
C SER A 79 -19.89 -4.44 47.49
N ILE A 80 -19.31 -4.11 46.33
CA ILE A 80 -19.23 -5.04 45.20
C ILE A 80 -18.17 -6.10 45.52
N ASP A 81 -18.60 -7.37 45.52
CA ASP A 81 -17.71 -8.53 45.61
C ASP A 81 -18.01 -9.47 44.45
N GLY A 82 -17.01 -9.80 43.63
CA GLY A 82 -17.16 -10.57 42.39
C GLY A 82 -17.50 -9.71 41.16
N THR A 83 -17.86 -10.37 40.04
CA THR A 83 -18.18 -9.73 38.76
C THR A 83 -19.55 -10.19 38.27
N PHE A 84 -20.43 -9.22 37.99
CA PHE A 84 -21.71 -9.49 37.33
C PHE A 84 -21.49 -9.80 35.85
N ILE A 85 -22.11 -10.88 35.36
CA ILE A 85 -21.97 -11.38 33.99
C ILE A 85 -23.26 -11.11 33.22
N ASP A 86 -23.16 -10.82 31.92
CA ASP A 86 -24.33 -10.58 31.08
C ASP A 86 -25.20 -11.85 30.96
N GLY A 87 -26.52 -11.67 30.93
CA GLY A 87 -27.46 -12.79 30.89
C GLY A 87 -27.54 -13.64 32.16
N ALA A 88 -26.72 -13.37 33.18
CA ALA A 88 -26.83 -14.04 34.47
C ALA A 88 -28.09 -13.59 35.23
N GLU A 89 -28.63 -14.49 36.03
CA GLU A 89 -29.74 -14.18 36.94
C GLU A 89 -29.19 -13.62 38.26
N ILE A 90 -29.78 -12.52 38.70
CA ILE A 90 -29.58 -11.96 40.02
C ILE A 90 -30.86 -12.08 40.85
N SER A 91 -30.67 -12.16 42.16
CA SER A 91 -31.76 -12.18 43.14
C SER A 91 -31.49 -11.24 44.30
N GLY A 92 -32.55 -10.72 44.90
CA GLY A 92 -32.51 -9.96 46.15
C GLY A 92 -33.84 -10.06 46.88
N VAL A 93 -33.84 -9.73 48.16
CA VAL A 93 -35.07 -9.68 48.96
C VAL A 93 -35.79 -8.34 48.77
N ASP A 94 -37.11 -8.32 48.88
CA ASP A 94 -37.88 -7.08 48.81
C ASP A 94 -37.66 -6.23 50.08
N SER A 95 -37.44 -4.92 49.91
CA SER A 95 -37.21 -4.00 51.03
C SER A 95 -38.43 -3.79 51.93
N SER A 96 -39.64 -4.11 51.46
CA SER A 96 -40.90 -3.98 52.20
C SER A 96 -41.40 -5.31 52.79
N ASP A 97 -40.97 -6.45 52.23
CA ASP A 97 -41.37 -7.79 52.67
C ASP A 97 -40.21 -8.79 52.53
N ALA A 98 -39.69 -9.28 53.66
CA ALA A 98 -38.55 -10.19 53.68
C ALA A 98 -38.88 -11.60 53.15
N ASP A 99 -40.17 -11.95 52.99
CA ASP A 99 -40.60 -13.25 52.47
C ASP A 99 -40.70 -13.26 50.93
N ILE A 100 -40.52 -12.10 50.27
CA ILE A 100 -40.58 -11.94 48.81
C ILE A 100 -39.16 -11.84 48.24
N SER A 101 -38.88 -12.68 47.24
CA SER A 101 -37.65 -12.59 46.44
C SER A 101 -37.94 -11.92 45.11
N ILE A 102 -37.04 -11.03 44.68
CA ILE A 102 -37.09 -10.37 43.39
C ILE A 102 -35.97 -10.95 42.54
N THR A 103 -36.29 -11.40 41.32
CA THR A 103 -35.30 -11.95 40.39
C THR A 103 -35.26 -11.12 39.11
N ALA A 104 -34.08 -10.97 38.54
CA ALA A 104 -33.86 -10.19 37.33
C ALA A 104 -32.69 -10.75 36.53
N THR A 105 -32.68 -10.52 35.22
CA THR A 105 -31.58 -10.91 34.34
C THR A 105 -30.73 -9.71 33.98
N VAL A 106 -29.40 -9.84 34.14
CA VAL A 106 -28.43 -8.80 33.80
C VAL A 106 -28.45 -8.53 32.30
N GLN A 107 -28.63 -7.25 31.95
CA GLN A 107 -28.58 -6.77 30.58
C GLN A 107 -27.18 -6.25 30.26
N PRO A 108 -26.68 -6.50 29.04
CA PRO A 108 -25.44 -5.91 28.60
C PRO A 108 -25.55 -4.38 28.48
N VAL A 109 -24.42 -3.71 28.67
CA VAL A 109 -24.25 -2.28 28.39
C VAL A 109 -23.23 -2.14 27.27
N LEU A 110 -23.50 -1.26 26.30
CA LEU A 110 -22.54 -0.98 25.25
C LEU A 110 -21.38 -0.16 25.83
N ILE A 111 -20.27 -0.83 26.13
CA ILE A 111 -19.05 -0.20 26.68
C ILE A 111 -18.06 0.28 25.61
N GLY A 112 -18.28 -0.14 24.36
CA GLY A 112 -17.44 0.24 23.24
C GLY A 112 -17.90 -0.39 21.93
N ALA A 113 -17.47 0.19 20.82
CA ALA A 113 -17.62 -0.35 19.48
C ALA A 113 -16.24 -0.32 18.81
N ALA A 114 -15.87 -1.40 18.12
CA ALA A 114 -14.63 -1.48 17.37
C ALA A 114 -14.93 -1.87 15.92
N VAL A 115 -14.24 -1.25 14.98
CA VAL A 115 -14.28 -1.63 13.56
C VAL A 115 -13.13 -2.57 13.29
N THR A 116 -13.42 -3.87 13.18
CA THR A 116 -12.40 -4.92 13.02
C THR A 116 -11.89 -5.02 11.58
N ALA A 117 -12.69 -4.60 10.60
CA ALA A 117 -12.31 -4.49 9.20
C ALA A 117 -13.07 -3.35 8.54
N GLY A 118 -12.38 -2.24 8.24
CA GLY A 118 -12.93 -1.19 7.38
C GLY A 118 -13.03 -1.70 5.94
N SER A 119 -14.14 -1.41 5.27
CA SER A 119 -14.30 -1.60 3.82
C SER A 119 -14.24 -0.24 3.11
N ALA A 120 -13.97 -0.26 1.81
CA ALA A 120 -14.09 0.92 0.96
C ALA A 120 -15.54 1.11 0.51
N GLY A 121 -15.88 2.34 0.11
CA GLY A 121 -17.18 2.69 -0.48
C GLY A 121 -18.27 3.09 0.51
N TYR A 122 -17.92 3.28 1.79
CA TYR A 122 -18.83 3.91 2.75
C TYR A 122 -18.92 5.41 2.52
N THR A 123 -20.11 5.94 2.73
CA THR A 123 -20.41 7.37 2.83
C THR A 123 -20.89 7.68 4.25
N THR A 124 -20.89 8.95 4.65
CA THR A 124 -21.44 9.38 5.95
C THR A 124 -22.93 9.10 6.08
N ASP A 125 -23.64 8.91 4.96
CA ASP A 125 -25.07 8.62 4.91
C ASP A 125 -25.38 7.12 5.04
N ASP A 126 -24.35 6.26 4.96
CA ASP A 126 -24.55 4.82 5.08
C ASP A 126 -24.88 4.41 6.51
N THR A 127 -25.86 3.51 6.63
CA THR A 127 -26.24 2.93 7.91
C THR A 127 -25.38 1.70 8.19
N VAL A 128 -24.68 1.71 9.32
CA VAL A 128 -23.89 0.55 9.77
C VAL A 128 -24.82 -0.39 10.53
N THR A 129 -25.01 -1.59 10.01
CA THR A 129 -25.76 -2.63 10.71
C THR A 129 -24.89 -3.26 11.80
N ILE A 130 -25.40 -3.25 13.02
CA ILE A 130 -24.73 -3.86 14.17
C ILE A 130 -25.17 -5.31 14.24
N THR A 131 -24.19 -6.22 14.20
CA THR A 131 -24.43 -7.61 14.56
C THR A 131 -23.89 -7.81 15.97
N SER A 132 -24.79 -7.94 16.95
CA SER A 132 -24.42 -8.28 18.33
C SER A 132 -25.17 -9.52 18.77
N ALA A 133 -24.52 -10.35 19.58
CA ALA A 133 -25.13 -11.56 20.14
C ALA A 133 -26.09 -11.23 21.30
N THR A 134 -25.91 -10.08 21.96
CA THR A 134 -26.60 -9.75 23.22
C THR A 134 -27.17 -8.32 23.27
N GLY A 135 -26.72 -7.40 22.40
CA GLY A 135 -27.20 -6.02 22.35
C GLY A 135 -28.15 -5.75 21.19
N GLN A 136 -29.33 -5.20 21.45
CA GLN A 136 -30.29 -4.77 20.44
C GLN A 136 -30.29 -3.23 20.33
N ASN A 137 -30.65 -2.69 19.15
CA ASN A 137 -30.97 -1.26 18.94
C ASN A 137 -29.84 -0.23 19.14
N ALA A 138 -28.57 -0.64 19.16
CA ALA A 138 -27.50 0.34 19.06
C ALA A 138 -27.51 1.03 17.68
N LEU A 139 -27.26 2.33 17.65
CA LEU A 139 -27.16 3.14 16.44
C LEU A 139 -25.73 3.62 16.30
N ILE A 140 -25.08 3.26 15.20
CA ILE A 140 -23.77 3.79 14.82
C ILE A 140 -23.98 4.64 13.57
N SER A 141 -23.48 5.87 13.61
CA SER A 141 -23.42 6.77 12.48
C SER A 141 -21.96 6.98 12.08
N ILE A 142 -21.72 7.03 10.77
CA ILE A 142 -20.41 7.32 10.21
C ILE A 142 -20.24 8.84 10.24
N VAL A 143 -19.38 9.31 11.14
CA VAL A 143 -19.11 10.76 11.30
C VAL A 143 -18.13 11.25 10.23
N ASP A 144 -17.21 10.40 9.80
CA ASP A 144 -16.20 10.73 8.79
C ASP A 144 -15.74 9.47 8.05
N VAL A 145 -15.35 9.64 6.79
CA VAL A 145 -14.78 8.59 5.94
C VAL A 145 -13.40 9.03 5.45
N GLY A 146 -12.41 8.15 5.58
CA GLY A 146 -11.06 8.41 5.08
C GLY A 146 -10.97 8.19 3.57
N SER A 147 -10.18 9.01 2.88
CA SER A 147 -9.86 8.77 1.47
C SER A 147 -8.86 7.63 1.31
N GLY A 148 -9.12 6.76 0.32
CA GLY A 148 -8.23 5.64 -0.04
C GLY A 148 -7.07 6.05 -0.95
N GLU A 149 -6.14 5.14 -1.18
CA GLU A 149 -5.04 5.33 -2.13
C GLU A 149 -5.53 5.38 -3.60
N ILE A 150 -4.78 6.07 -4.48
CA ILE A 150 -5.09 6.13 -5.91
C ILE A 150 -4.79 4.76 -6.55
N GLY A 151 -5.84 3.99 -6.85
CA GLY A 151 -5.69 2.67 -7.48
C GLY A 151 -5.34 2.70 -8.98
N GLN A 152 -5.86 3.69 -9.73
CA GLN A 152 -5.64 3.79 -11.16
C GLN A 152 -5.82 5.22 -11.67
N ILE A 153 -5.01 5.60 -12.66
CA ILE A 153 -5.19 6.81 -13.47
C ILE A 153 -5.65 6.37 -14.86
N VAL A 154 -6.84 6.79 -15.28
CA VAL A 154 -7.40 6.53 -16.62
C VAL A 154 -7.51 7.85 -17.37
N ILE A 155 -7.08 7.86 -18.62
CA ILE A 155 -7.19 9.02 -19.51
C ILE A 155 -8.46 8.86 -20.35
N ASP A 156 -9.52 9.57 -20.00
CA ASP A 156 -10.82 9.48 -20.69
C ASP A 156 -10.79 10.23 -22.04
N ASN A 157 -10.13 11.40 -22.07
CA ASN A 157 -9.86 12.13 -23.30
C ASN A 157 -8.41 12.63 -23.31
N PRO A 158 -7.52 12.01 -24.11
CA PRO A 158 -6.11 12.35 -24.08
C PRO A 158 -5.82 13.77 -24.57
N GLY A 159 -6.72 14.39 -25.35
CA GLY A 159 -6.45 15.70 -25.97
C GLY A 159 -5.30 15.65 -26.99
N THR A 160 -4.97 16.80 -27.57
CA THR A 160 -3.85 16.95 -28.52
C THR A 160 -3.14 18.28 -28.30
N GLY A 161 -1.90 18.41 -28.82
CA GLY A 161 -1.18 19.69 -28.83
C GLY A 161 -0.41 20.04 -27.55
N TYR A 162 -0.23 19.10 -26.63
CA TYR A 162 0.63 19.32 -25.46
C TYR A 162 2.07 19.62 -25.89
N THR A 163 2.75 20.39 -25.06
CA THR A 163 4.18 20.67 -25.11
C THR A 163 4.86 20.16 -23.84
N VAL A 164 6.14 19.80 -23.93
CA VAL A 164 6.91 19.40 -22.74
C VAL A 164 6.94 20.58 -21.77
N GLY A 165 6.57 20.32 -20.52
CA GLY A 165 6.43 21.35 -19.50
C GLY A 165 4.99 21.81 -19.25
N ASP A 166 4.02 21.39 -20.07
CA ASP A 166 2.62 21.78 -19.83
C ASP A 166 2.07 21.10 -18.57
N PRO A 167 1.40 21.85 -17.68
CA PRO A 167 0.71 21.27 -16.53
C PRO A 167 -0.53 20.51 -16.99
N LEU A 168 -0.76 19.33 -16.40
CA LEU A 168 -2.00 18.57 -16.55
C LEU A 168 -2.97 18.97 -15.45
N PHE A 169 -4.19 19.32 -15.85
CA PHE A 169 -5.27 19.65 -14.93
C PHE A 169 -6.13 18.43 -14.68
N PHE A 170 -6.29 18.08 -13.41
CA PHE A 170 -7.18 17.03 -12.95
C PHE A 170 -8.53 17.65 -12.61
N ASP A 171 -9.60 17.15 -13.23
CA ASP A 171 -10.95 17.47 -12.80
C ASP A 171 -11.31 16.55 -11.63
N ASN A 172 -11.38 17.13 -10.43
CA ASN A 172 -11.74 16.42 -9.21
C ASN A 172 -13.24 16.57 -8.88
N THR A 173 -14.06 17.06 -9.80
CA THR A 173 -15.51 17.22 -9.59
C THR A 173 -16.13 15.87 -9.19
N ASN A 174 -16.91 15.85 -8.11
CA ASN A 174 -17.50 14.65 -7.50
C ASN A 174 -16.48 13.59 -7.05
N THR A 175 -15.26 14.00 -6.72
CA THR A 175 -14.26 13.13 -6.07
C THR A 175 -13.78 13.75 -4.76
N GLU A 176 -13.32 12.93 -3.83
CA GLU A 176 -12.66 13.39 -2.58
C GLU A 176 -11.14 13.56 -2.74
N GLY A 177 -10.64 13.47 -3.99
CA GLY A 177 -9.22 13.57 -4.30
C GLY A 177 -8.71 15.02 -4.23
N SER A 178 -7.54 15.22 -3.63
CA SER A 178 -6.83 16.50 -3.62
C SER A 178 -5.33 16.29 -3.89
N GLY A 179 -4.68 17.29 -4.48
CA GLY A 179 -3.22 17.32 -4.65
C GLY A 179 -2.66 16.55 -5.85
N ALA A 180 -3.50 15.98 -6.72
CA ALA A 180 -3.04 15.43 -7.99
C ALA A 180 -2.46 16.54 -8.87
N SER A 181 -1.17 16.43 -9.20
CA SER A 181 -0.46 17.38 -10.06
C SER A 181 0.48 16.60 -10.96
N ALA A 182 0.50 16.96 -12.24
CA ALA A 182 1.36 16.34 -13.22
C ALA A 182 1.80 17.36 -14.27
N ILE A 183 2.94 17.08 -14.90
CA ILE A 183 3.54 17.89 -15.94
C ILE A 183 3.94 16.97 -17.09
N VAL A 184 3.77 17.42 -18.33
CA VAL A 184 4.16 16.66 -19.51
C VAL A 184 5.69 16.59 -19.58
N SER A 185 6.24 15.40 -19.29
CA SER A 185 7.69 15.19 -19.30
C SER A 185 8.25 14.82 -20.69
N CYS A 186 7.45 14.19 -21.55
CA CYS A 186 7.84 13.83 -22.91
C CYS A 186 6.60 13.66 -23.81
N ILE A 187 6.78 13.83 -25.11
CA ILE A 187 5.73 13.64 -26.12
C ILE A 187 6.26 12.65 -27.16
N GLY A 188 5.43 11.67 -27.53
CA GLY A 188 5.77 10.72 -28.59
C GLY A 188 6.67 9.54 -28.18
N GLY A 189 6.88 9.30 -26.88
CA GLY A 189 7.49 8.06 -26.38
C GLY A 189 9.01 7.94 -26.57
N ALA A 190 9.71 9.00 -27.00
CA ALA A 190 11.16 9.03 -26.94
C ALA A 190 11.60 9.19 -25.48
N ILE A 191 12.31 8.19 -24.95
CA ILE A 191 13.11 8.36 -23.73
C ILE A 191 14.14 9.43 -24.07
N ALA A 192 14.01 10.61 -23.46
CA ALA A 192 15.07 11.60 -23.52
C ALA A 192 16.35 10.97 -22.96
N PRO A 193 17.51 11.07 -23.62
CA PRO A 193 18.77 10.67 -23.02
C PRO A 193 18.91 11.35 -21.67
N GLU A 194 19.45 10.64 -20.68
CA GLU A 194 19.73 11.19 -19.35
C GLU A 194 20.46 12.54 -19.49
N LEU A 195 20.18 13.46 -18.56
CA LEU A 195 20.72 14.82 -18.53
C LEU A 195 22.26 14.79 -18.33
N GLY A 196 22.98 14.44 -19.38
CA GLY A 196 24.41 14.29 -19.47
C GLY A 196 24.88 14.75 -20.84
N ASP A 197 26.17 15.03 -20.95
CA ASP A 197 26.82 15.71 -22.10
C ASP A 197 26.40 15.15 -23.48
N THR A 198 25.39 15.78 -24.08
CA THR A 198 24.91 15.48 -25.44
C THR A 198 25.84 16.02 -26.53
N ALA A 199 26.86 16.81 -26.17
CA ALA A 199 27.77 17.40 -27.15
C ALA A 199 28.77 16.36 -27.68
N LEU A 200 29.05 15.30 -26.92
CA LEU A 200 30.08 14.34 -27.31
C LEU A 200 29.58 13.18 -28.18
N HIS A 201 28.28 12.84 -28.18
CA HIS A 201 27.79 11.67 -28.92
C HIS A 201 26.38 11.93 -29.51
N THR A 202 26.33 12.45 -30.74
CA THR A 202 25.06 12.61 -31.47
C THR A 202 24.82 11.40 -32.37
N ILE A 203 23.70 10.70 -32.14
CA ILE A 203 23.18 9.66 -33.02
C ILE A 203 21.86 10.18 -33.60
N THR A 204 21.84 10.45 -34.91
CA THR A 204 20.63 10.83 -35.66
C THR A 204 20.14 9.67 -36.51
N GLY A 205 18.85 9.61 -36.83
CA GLY A 205 18.27 8.59 -37.72
C GLY A 205 16.82 8.92 -38.07
N ASN A 206 16.31 8.34 -39.16
CA ASN A 206 14.91 8.43 -39.56
C ASN A 206 14.12 7.25 -38.99
N THR A 207 13.00 7.56 -38.34
CA THR A 207 12.03 6.56 -37.87
C THR A 207 10.73 6.67 -38.66
N THR A 208 10.10 5.53 -38.97
CA THR A 208 8.77 5.47 -39.59
C THR A 208 7.82 4.74 -38.64
N SER A 209 6.62 5.28 -38.44
CA SER A 209 5.61 4.68 -37.57
C SER A 209 5.28 3.24 -37.98
N GLY A 210 5.29 2.31 -37.02
CA GLY A 210 5.07 0.88 -37.22
C GLY A 210 6.29 0.09 -37.73
N SER A 211 7.44 0.73 -37.95
CA SER A 211 8.70 0.07 -38.31
C SER A 211 9.48 -0.36 -37.07
N THR A 212 10.07 -1.56 -37.11
CA THR A 212 11.07 -2.01 -36.12
C THR A 212 12.50 -1.60 -36.50
N SER A 213 12.68 -0.89 -37.61
CA SER A 213 13.98 -0.48 -38.16
C SER A 213 14.10 1.04 -38.25
N ILE A 214 15.30 1.54 -37.92
CA ILE A 214 15.71 2.95 -38.06
C ILE A 214 16.61 3.06 -39.29
N THR A 215 16.33 4.00 -40.18
CA THR A 215 17.10 4.22 -41.42
C THR A 215 17.96 5.49 -41.31
N ASN A 216 18.97 5.62 -42.18
CA ASN A 216 19.86 6.79 -42.25
C ASN A 216 20.50 7.18 -40.91
N ILE A 217 20.93 6.18 -40.14
CA ILE A 217 21.64 6.45 -38.88
C ILE A 217 22.94 7.20 -39.20
N THR A 218 23.11 8.37 -38.60
CA THR A 218 24.30 9.21 -38.68
C THR A 218 24.89 9.35 -37.28
N THR A 219 26.17 9.03 -37.14
CA THR A 219 26.88 9.11 -35.85
C THR A 219 28.11 9.98 -36.02
N SER A 220 28.35 10.92 -35.11
CA SER A 220 29.58 11.72 -35.12
C SER A 220 30.78 11.03 -34.49
N THR A 221 30.58 9.92 -33.76
CA THR A 221 31.61 9.31 -32.88
C THR A 221 31.69 7.79 -32.89
N LEU A 222 30.89 7.07 -33.68
CA LEU A 222 31.41 5.78 -34.13
C LEU A 222 32.41 6.13 -35.23
N TYR A 223 33.69 5.82 -34.99
CA TYR A 223 34.64 5.69 -36.08
C TYR A 223 33.94 4.85 -37.14
N ALA A 224 33.60 5.44 -38.30
CA ALA A 224 33.35 4.64 -39.50
C ALA A 224 34.54 3.70 -39.54
N ALA A 225 34.32 2.38 -39.46
CA ALA A 225 35.38 1.38 -39.34
C ALA A 225 36.46 1.73 -40.36
N SER A 226 37.45 2.47 -39.88
CA SER A 226 38.43 3.11 -40.73
C SER A 226 39.33 1.95 -40.97
N GLN A 227 39.14 1.34 -42.14
CA GLN A 227 39.90 0.22 -42.63
C GLN A 227 41.35 0.43 -42.19
N PHE A 228 41.76 -0.29 -41.15
CA PHE A 228 43.10 -0.17 -40.61
C PHE A 228 44.00 -0.42 -41.82
N VAL A 229 44.82 0.57 -42.20
CA VAL A 229 45.81 0.37 -43.25
C VAL A 229 46.90 -0.48 -42.61
N ILE A 230 46.70 -1.79 -42.66
CA ILE A 230 47.64 -2.77 -42.14
C ILE A 230 48.69 -2.98 -43.22
N GLN A 231 49.90 -2.48 -43.00
CA GLN A 231 51.03 -2.82 -43.86
C GLN A 231 51.58 -4.17 -43.40
N GLY A 232 51.40 -5.20 -44.22
CA GLY A 232 51.83 -6.57 -43.93
C GLY A 232 52.53 -7.21 -45.11
N LYS A 233 53.26 -8.29 -44.86
CA LYS A 233 53.91 -9.07 -45.90
C LYS A 233 52.95 -10.12 -46.46
N LEU A 234 52.83 -10.14 -47.78
CA LEU A 234 51.93 -11.04 -48.50
C LEU A 234 52.71 -11.94 -49.45
N THR A 235 52.39 -13.23 -49.47
CA THR A 235 52.97 -14.21 -50.40
C THR A 235 51.89 -14.70 -51.36
N THR A 236 52.12 -14.59 -52.67
CA THR A 236 51.17 -15.07 -53.69
C THR A 236 50.79 -16.53 -53.45
N GLY A 237 49.49 -16.83 -53.45
CA GLY A 237 48.93 -18.15 -53.20
C GLY A 237 48.81 -18.54 -51.72
N SER A 238 49.24 -17.67 -50.79
CA SER A 238 49.13 -17.91 -49.35
C SER A 238 47.87 -17.27 -48.77
N THR A 239 47.26 -17.94 -47.78
CA THR A 239 46.20 -17.37 -46.91
C THR A 239 46.77 -16.75 -45.64
N ILE A 240 48.08 -16.66 -45.50
CA ILE A 240 48.75 -16.15 -44.30
C ILE A 240 49.33 -14.76 -44.60
N ILE A 241 49.05 -13.80 -43.72
CA ILE A 241 49.67 -12.47 -43.72
C ILE A 241 50.51 -12.35 -42.46
N THR A 242 51.78 -11.96 -42.61
CA THR A 242 52.75 -11.80 -41.52
C THR A 242 53.18 -10.35 -41.38
N ASP A 243 53.87 -10.04 -40.27
CA ASP A 243 54.46 -8.72 -39.99
C ASP A 243 53.40 -7.61 -39.93
N ILE A 244 52.29 -7.88 -39.24
CA ILE A 244 51.18 -6.94 -39.07
C ILE A 244 50.91 -6.66 -37.60
N ASN A 245 50.39 -5.47 -37.29
CA ASN A 245 49.85 -5.21 -35.96
C ASN A 245 48.45 -5.82 -35.83
N THR A 246 48.31 -6.82 -34.94
CA THR A 246 47.05 -7.56 -34.74
C THR A 246 46.25 -7.09 -33.52
N VAL A 247 46.72 -6.09 -32.76
CA VAL A 247 46.13 -5.68 -31.47
C VAL A 247 44.67 -5.26 -31.57
N ASP A 248 44.27 -4.63 -32.68
CA ASP A 248 42.90 -4.16 -32.89
C ASP A 248 42.12 -5.00 -33.93
N LEU A 249 42.67 -6.14 -34.35
CA LEU A 249 42.01 -7.01 -35.32
C LEU A 249 41.03 -7.95 -34.64
N VAL A 250 39.95 -8.24 -35.34
CA VAL A 250 38.93 -9.20 -34.88
C VAL A 250 38.68 -10.24 -35.96
N VAL A 251 38.52 -11.50 -35.53
CA VAL A 251 38.12 -12.60 -36.44
C VAL A 251 36.77 -12.26 -37.08
N GLY A 252 36.65 -12.51 -38.38
CA GLY A 252 35.48 -12.17 -39.18
C GLY A 252 35.48 -10.77 -39.78
N ALA A 253 36.42 -9.89 -39.40
CA ALA A 253 36.58 -8.59 -40.05
C ALA A 253 36.93 -8.76 -41.53
N THR A 254 36.40 -7.87 -42.38
CA THR A 254 36.79 -7.80 -43.78
C THR A 254 38.17 -7.15 -43.92
N VAL A 255 39.02 -7.74 -44.75
CA VAL A 255 40.34 -7.22 -45.08
C VAL A 255 40.39 -6.89 -46.57
N SER A 256 41.05 -5.79 -46.90
CA SER A 256 41.29 -5.43 -48.29
C SER A 256 42.66 -4.78 -48.43
N GLY A 257 43.23 -4.87 -49.61
CA GLY A 257 44.57 -4.38 -49.91
C GLY A 257 45.05 -4.88 -51.26
N THR A 258 46.17 -4.35 -51.72
CA THR A 258 46.83 -4.81 -52.94
C THR A 258 47.18 -6.30 -52.82
N GLY A 259 46.67 -7.12 -53.74
CA GLY A 259 46.87 -8.57 -53.73
C GLY A 259 45.91 -9.36 -52.83
N ILE A 260 44.97 -8.69 -52.14
CA ILE A 260 43.91 -9.34 -51.36
C ILE A 260 42.62 -9.37 -52.20
N PRO A 261 42.02 -10.54 -52.46
CA PRO A 261 40.74 -10.63 -53.17
C PRO A 261 39.61 -9.86 -52.47
N ALA A 262 38.62 -9.41 -53.24
CA ALA A 262 37.42 -8.81 -52.66
C ALA A 262 36.69 -9.81 -51.74
N ASN A 263 36.03 -9.28 -50.70
CA ASN A 263 35.29 -10.05 -49.70
C ASN A 263 36.12 -11.03 -48.87
N THR A 264 37.43 -10.81 -48.77
CA THR A 264 38.30 -11.59 -47.89
C THR A 264 38.04 -11.22 -46.42
N THR A 265 37.96 -12.21 -45.53
CA THR A 265 37.81 -12.02 -44.08
C THR A 265 38.94 -12.68 -43.29
N ILE A 266 39.16 -12.24 -42.05
CA ILE A 266 40.07 -12.88 -41.10
C ILE A 266 39.43 -14.16 -40.58
N ILE A 267 40.07 -15.31 -40.81
CA ILE A 267 39.69 -16.60 -40.26
C ILE A 267 40.25 -16.76 -38.85
N SER A 268 41.51 -16.38 -38.63
CA SER A 268 42.17 -16.50 -37.32
C SER A 268 43.26 -15.45 -37.14
N ILE A 269 43.52 -15.13 -35.87
CA ILE A 269 44.69 -14.38 -35.42
C ILE A 269 45.64 -15.40 -34.84
N ASP A 270 46.67 -15.75 -35.62
CA ASP A 270 47.60 -16.83 -35.30
C ASP A 270 48.71 -16.36 -34.36
N THR A 271 49.03 -15.07 -34.38
CA THR A 271 49.98 -14.44 -33.44
C THR A 271 49.56 -13.01 -33.14
N GLU A 272 49.43 -12.69 -31.86
CA GLU A 272 49.06 -11.35 -31.37
C GLU A 272 50.27 -10.40 -31.27
N GLY A 273 50.06 -9.10 -31.51
CA GLY A 273 51.06 -8.04 -31.34
C GLY A 273 51.52 -7.38 -32.64
N VAL A 274 52.60 -6.59 -32.56
CA VAL A 274 53.09 -5.71 -33.65
C VAL A 274 53.77 -6.43 -34.82
N ASN A 275 54.17 -7.69 -34.62
CA ASN A 275 54.69 -8.59 -35.66
C ASN A 275 53.79 -9.84 -35.76
N GLY A 276 52.48 -9.61 -35.61
CA GLY A 276 51.48 -10.65 -35.59
C GLY A 276 51.25 -11.28 -36.95
N THR A 277 50.48 -12.37 -36.93
CA THR A 277 50.16 -13.18 -38.10
C THR A 277 48.68 -13.48 -38.09
N ILE A 278 48.03 -13.42 -39.25
CA ILE A 278 46.63 -13.81 -39.43
C ILE A 278 46.49 -14.79 -40.59
N THR A 279 45.42 -15.59 -40.54
CA THR A 279 44.94 -16.38 -41.66
C THR A 279 43.67 -15.75 -42.23
N ILE A 280 43.58 -15.65 -43.55
CA ILE A 280 42.49 -15.02 -44.30
C ILE A 280 41.72 -16.03 -45.17
N SER A 281 40.47 -15.71 -45.51
CA SER A 281 39.54 -16.61 -46.22
C SER A 281 39.87 -16.90 -47.67
N ASN A 282 40.68 -16.05 -48.31
CA ASN A 282 41.02 -16.17 -49.71
C ASN A 282 42.52 -15.96 -49.88
N ALA A 283 43.16 -16.84 -50.65
CA ALA A 283 44.58 -16.74 -50.91
C ALA A 283 44.93 -15.45 -51.67
N ALA A 284 46.05 -14.84 -51.31
CA ALA A 284 46.57 -13.65 -51.95
C ALA A 284 46.87 -13.87 -53.45
N THR A 285 46.48 -12.92 -54.29
CA THR A 285 46.71 -12.98 -55.75
C THR A 285 48.02 -12.35 -56.18
N ASN A 286 48.61 -11.49 -55.34
CA ASN A 286 49.88 -10.82 -55.61
C ASN A 286 50.69 -10.71 -54.30
N GLY A 287 52.01 -10.84 -54.39
CA GLY A 287 52.91 -10.57 -53.27
C GLY A 287 53.22 -9.07 -53.17
N GLY A 288 53.35 -8.57 -51.94
CA GLY A 288 53.84 -7.22 -51.64
C GLY A 288 55.20 -7.31 -50.96
N THR A 289 56.21 -6.62 -51.49
CA THR A 289 57.60 -6.67 -51.01
C THR A 289 58.08 -5.45 -50.22
N THR A 290 57.23 -4.51 -49.83
CA THR A 290 57.73 -3.30 -49.16
C THR A 290 56.88 -2.93 -47.95
N GLY A 291 57.37 -3.30 -46.77
CA GLY A 291 57.22 -2.47 -45.58
C GLY A 291 58.20 -1.31 -45.66
N SER A 292 57.74 -0.10 -45.36
CA SER A 292 58.58 0.93 -44.75
C SER A 292 58.16 1.07 -43.30
#